data_AF-A0A246EIJ1-F1
#
_entry.id   AF-A0A246EIJ1-F1
#
_cell.length_a   1.000
_cell.length_b   1.000
_cell.length_c   1.000
_cell.angle_alpha   90.00
_cell.angle_beta   90.00
_cell.angle_gamma   90.00
#
_symmetry.space_group_name_H-M   'P 1'
#
loop_
_entity.id
_entity.type
_entity.pdbx_description
1 polymer ?
#
loop_
_entity_poly.entity_id
_entity_poly.type
_entity_poly.pdbx_seq_one_letter_code
_entity_poly.pdbx_strand_id
1 'polypeptide(L)'
;MSNNKKDFSIIQEYSKALELLDNYDHQVVIKPEGLKKDTYQLTYEECRELIASMSFGLSSTIFGHEKSEGALKGIVDSIYQSAFGEDAYPTVEEKAANLLYFIVKDHPFIDGCKRIAASIFIYFLNQNNLLFRNGEKIISDSSLVAITLLLAESKPEEKEMMVKVVMNFLGW
;
A
#
# COMPACT_ATOMS: atom_id res chain seq x y z
N MET A 1 -41.66 29.44 1.11
CA MET A 1 -40.52 29.23 0.19
C MET A 1 -39.27 29.15 1.04
N SER A 2 -38.76 27.95 1.35
CA SER A 2 -37.54 27.84 2.14
C SER A 2 -36.35 28.19 1.25
N ASN A 3 -35.46 29.00 1.83
CA ASN A 3 -34.27 29.52 1.19
C ASN A 3 -33.26 28.37 1.06
N ASN A 4 -33.10 27.82 -0.14
CA ASN A 4 -32.05 26.84 -0.46
C ASN A 4 -30.69 27.55 -0.46
N LYS A 5 -30.17 27.91 0.73
CA LYS A 5 -28.78 28.38 0.86
C LYS A 5 -27.88 27.17 0.69
N LYS A 6 -26.99 27.24 -0.30
CA LYS A 6 -25.93 26.24 -0.49
C LYS A 6 -25.03 26.26 0.75
N ASP A 7 -24.87 25.11 1.38
CA ASP A 7 -23.96 24.93 2.51
C ASP A 7 -22.63 24.36 2.00
N PHE A 8 -21.59 25.21 2.00
CA PHE A 8 -20.24 24.83 1.60
C PHE A 8 -19.36 24.44 2.79
N SER A 9 -19.87 24.48 4.02
CA SER A 9 -19.10 24.10 5.21
C SER A 9 -18.66 22.63 5.18
N ILE A 10 -19.42 21.77 4.50
CA ILE A 10 -19.07 20.36 4.27
C ILE A 10 -17.71 20.16 3.60
N ILE A 11 -17.22 21.13 2.82
CA ILE A 11 -15.91 21.06 2.17
C ILE A 11 -14.77 21.05 3.21
N GLN A 12 -14.98 21.66 4.38
CA GLN A 12 -13.99 21.69 5.46
C GLN A 12 -13.69 20.28 6.00
N GLU A 13 -14.68 19.37 5.96
CA GLU A 13 -14.51 17.95 6.32
C GLU A 13 -13.58 17.20 5.36
N TYR A 14 -13.32 17.75 4.16
CA TYR A 14 -12.41 17.18 3.16
C TYR A 14 -11.08 17.92 3.06
N SER A 15 -10.79 18.86 3.98
CA SER A 15 -9.58 19.69 3.97
C SER A 15 -8.30 18.87 3.80
N LYS A 16 -8.13 17.79 4.57
CA LYS A 16 -6.98 16.88 4.48
C LYS A 16 -6.82 16.24 3.11
N ALA A 17 -7.93 15.85 2.47
CA ALA A 17 -7.90 15.27 1.13
C ALA A 17 -7.54 16.31 0.07
N LEU A 18 -8.12 17.50 0.16
CA LEU A 18 -7.83 18.62 -0.77
C LEU A 18 -6.39 19.12 -0.63
N GLU A 19 -5.85 19.18 0.58
CA GLU A 19 -4.45 19.52 0.84
C GLU A 19 -3.49 18.48 0.26
N LEU A 20 -3.79 17.19 0.38
CA LEU A 20 -2.96 16.15 -0.23
C LEU A 20 -2.96 16.26 -1.77
N LEU A 21 -4.10 16.59 -2.38
CA LEU A 21 -4.19 16.82 -3.83
C LEU A 21 -3.37 18.05 -4.25
N ASP A 22 -3.48 19.16 -3.52
CA ASP A 22 -2.68 20.37 -3.78
C ASP A 22 -1.17 20.08 -3.66
N ASN A 23 -0.76 19.37 -2.62
CA ASN A 23 0.63 18.97 -2.43
C ASN A 23 1.12 18.01 -3.53
N TYR A 24 0.25 17.14 -4.04
CA TYR A 24 0.56 16.24 -5.15
C TYR A 24 0.83 17.00 -6.44
N ASP A 25 -0.04 17.94 -6.80
CA ASP A 25 0.09 18.77 -8.00
C ASP A 25 1.39 19.60 -7.97
N HIS A 26 1.76 20.10 -6.79
CA HIS A 26 2.98 20.87 -6.57
C HIS A 26 4.23 20.00 -6.33
N GLN A 27 4.11 18.66 -6.34
CA GLN A 27 5.20 17.72 -6.10
C GLN A 27 5.88 17.86 -4.72
N VAL A 28 5.14 18.30 -3.71
CA VAL A 28 5.62 18.57 -2.34
C VAL A 28 4.97 17.68 -1.27
N VAL A 29 4.36 16.55 -1.66
CA VAL A 29 3.77 15.61 -0.70
C VAL A 29 4.81 15.25 0.38
N ILE A 30 4.40 15.46 1.63
CA ILE A 30 5.23 15.21 2.79
C ILE A 30 5.07 13.74 3.18
N LYS A 31 6.20 13.10 3.48
CA LYS A 31 6.22 11.77 4.07
C LYS A 31 5.82 11.89 5.55
N PRO A 32 4.69 11.30 5.99
CA PRO A 32 4.29 11.36 7.38
C PRO A 32 5.29 10.59 8.26
N GLU A 33 5.34 10.96 9.55
CA GLU A 33 6.02 10.13 10.54
C GLU A 33 5.32 8.77 10.64
N GLY A 34 6.10 7.71 10.82
CA GLY A 34 5.61 6.35 10.92
C GLY A 34 6.17 5.61 12.14
N LEU A 35 5.69 4.39 12.35
CA LEU A 35 6.21 3.52 13.41
C LEU A 35 7.63 3.08 13.07
N LYS A 36 8.62 3.62 13.80
CA LYS A 36 10.06 3.35 13.61
C LYS A 36 10.53 1.95 14.02
N LYS A 37 9.67 1.15 14.65
CA LYS A 37 10.00 -0.19 15.10
C LYS A 37 8.98 -1.19 14.60
N ASP A 38 9.45 -2.11 13.79
CA ASP A 38 8.69 -3.25 13.33
C ASP A 38 8.33 -4.12 14.55
N THR A 39 7.03 -4.31 14.78
CA THR A 39 6.56 -5.31 15.75
C THR A 39 6.46 -6.71 15.12
N TYR A 40 6.50 -6.75 13.79
CA TYR A 40 6.36 -7.93 12.97
C TYR A 40 7.18 -7.77 11.68
N GLN A 41 7.88 -8.84 11.27
CA GLN A 41 8.57 -8.93 9.99
C GLN A 41 7.92 -10.01 9.13
N LEU A 42 7.50 -9.63 7.94
CA LEU A 42 6.89 -10.52 6.94
C LEU A 42 7.96 -11.36 6.25
N THR A 43 7.72 -12.66 6.14
CA THR A 43 8.60 -13.59 5.42
C THR A 43 8.06 -13.95 4.03
N TYR A 44 8.96 -14.48 3.18
CA TYR A 44 8.58 -15.03 1.88
C TYR A 44 7.61 -16.21 2.05
N GLU A 45 7.90 -17.10 3.00
CA GLU A 45 7.13 -18.29 3.29
C GLU A 45 5.69 -17.92 3.70
N GLU A 46 5.51 -16.95 4.59
CA GLU A 46 4.17 -16.45 4.98
C GLU A 46 3.41 -15.87 3.79
N CYS A 47 4.10 -15.18 2.88
CA CYS A 47 3.47 -14.68 1.65
C CYS A 47 3.01 -15.83 0.75
N ARG A 48 3.80 -16.91 0.64
CA ARG A 48 3.41 -18.10 -0.13
C ARG A 48 2.22 -18.81 0.50
N GLU A 49 2.18 -18.93 1.83
CA GLU A 49 1.05 -19.49 2.57
C GLU A 49 -0.22 -18.66 2.37
N LEU A 50 -0.11 -17.32 2.49
CA LEU A 50 -1.21 -16.41 2.24
C LEU A 50 -1.76 -16.57 0.82
N ILE A 51 -0.90 -16.55 -0.20
CA ILE A 51 -1.30 -16.72 -1.61
C ILE A 51 -1.99 -18.08 -1.82
N ALA A 52 -1.45 -19.15 -1.23
CA ALA A 52 -2.04 -20.49 -1.33
C ALA A 52 -3.41 -20.59 -0.64
N SER A 53 -3.65 -19.80 0.41
CA SER A 53 -4.94 -19.73 1.09
C SER A 53 -6.02 -18.98 0.32
N MET A 54 -5.65 -18.21 -0.73
CA MET A 54 -6.60 -17.43 -1.51
C MET A 54 -7.50 -18.33 -2.35
N SER A 55 -8.82 -18.14 -2.26
CA SER A 55 -9.82 -18.93 -3.01
C SER A 55 -9.62 -18.92 -4.53
N PHE A 56 -8.94 -17.91 -5.08
CA PHE A 56 -8.62 -17.81 -6.51
C PHE A 56 -7.72 -18.95 -7.02
N GLY A 57 -6.85 -19.50 -6.17
CA GLY A 57 -6.00 -20.64 -6.51
C GLY A 57 -6.79 -21.92 -6.81
N LEU A 58 -8.04 -22.02 -6.35
CA LEU A 58 -8.95 -23.13 -6.67
C LEU A 58 -9.53 -23.05 -8.09
N SER A 59 -9.54 -21.85 -8.68
CA SER A 59 -10.18 -21.56 -9.97
C SER A 59 -9.18 -21.32 -11.11
N SER A 60 -7.90 -21.15 -10.81
CA SER A 60 -6.85 -20.83 -11.76
C SER A 60 -5.56 -21.56 -11.41
N THR A 61 -5.03 -22.34 -12.35
CA THR A 61 -3.77 -23.07 -12.20
C THR A 61 -2.54 -22.18 -12.34
N ILE A 62 -2.70 -20.89 -12.69
CA ILE A 62 -1.59 -19.95 -12.92
C ILE A 62 -1.58 -18.79 -11.92
N PHE A 63 -2.61 -18.66 -11.08
CA PHE A 63 -2.69 -17.63 -10.06
C PHE A 63 -1.58 -17.82 -9.01
N GLY A 64 -0.81 -16.78 -8.70
CA GLY A 64 0.25 -16.86 -7.70
C GLY A 64 1.51 -17.64 -8.11
N HIS A 65 1.58 -18.10 -9.37
CA HIS A 65 2.81 -18.65 -9.94
C HIS A 65 3.77 -17.50 -10.29
N GLU A 66 4.98 -17.55 -9.74
CA GLU A 66 6.02 -16.55 -10.03
C GLU A 66 6.51 -16.69 -11.48
N LYS A 67 6.79 -15.55 -12.13
CA LYS A 67 7.33 -15.52 -13.50
C LYS A 67 8.79 -15.98 -13.57
N SER A 68 9.52 -15.79 -12.48
CA SER A 68 10.90 -16.22 -12.29
C SER A 68 11.08 -16.64 -10.84
N GLU A 69 11.92 -17.65 -10.62
CA GLU A 69 12.23 -18.16 -9.29
C GLU A 69 12.76 -17.04 -8.38
N GLY A 70 12.15 -16.90 -7.19
CA GLY A 70 12.57 -15.93 -6.18
C GLY A 70 12.15 -14.48 -6.44
N ALA A 71 11.28 -14.21 -7.43
CA ALA A 71 10.81 -12.85 -7.71
C ALA A 71 10.11 -12.22 -6.50
N LEU A 72 9.22 -12.96 -5.83
CA LEU A 72 8.57 -12.47 -4.62
C LEU A 72 9.55 -12.36 -3.45
N LYS A 73 10.48 -13.31 -3.33
CA LYS A 73 11.51 -13.27 -2.27
C LYS A 73 12.35 -12.01 -2.38
N GLY A 74 12.79 -11.64 -3.58
CA GLY A 74 13.57 -10.42 -3.82
C GLY A 74 12.83 -9.15 -3.41
N ILE A 75 11.51 -9.10 -3.63
CA ILE A 75 10.67 -7.96 -3.20
C ILE A 75 10.52 -7.93 -1.67
N VAL A 76 10.30 -9.08 -1.03
CA VAL A 76 10.19 -9.13 0.44
C VAL A 76 11.53 -8.76 1.09
N ASP A 77 12.65 -9.28 0.58
CA ASP A 77 13.98 -8.97 1.10
C ASP A 77 14.32 -7.48 0.91
N SER A 78 13.90 -6.85 -0.20
CA SER A 78 14.25 -5.46 -0.50
C SER A 78 13.66 -4.46 0.50
N ILE A 79 12.47 -4.75 1.06
CA ILE A 79 11.85 -3.85 2.04
C ILE A 79 12.53 -3.89 3.42
N TYR A 80 13.40 -4.89 3.67
CA TYR A 80 14.20 -5.03 4.88
C TYR A 80 15.70 -4.80 4.65
N GLN A 81 16.10 -4.35 3.47
CA GLN A 81 17.50 -4.08 3.18
C GLN A 81 17.99 -2.86 3.98
N SER A 82 19.20 -2.94 4.52
CA SER A 82 19.86 -1.83 5.20
C SER A 82 21.20 -1.48 4.54
N ALA A 83 21.57 -0.20 4.52
CA ALA A 83 22.85 0.30 4.03
C ALA A 83 23.43 1.31 5.03
N PHE A 84 24.74 1.24 5.29
CA PHE A 84 25.42 2.12 6.26
C PHE A 84 24.80 2.15 7.68
N GLY A 85 24.13 1.07 8.08
CA GLY A 85 23.48 0.96 9.39
C GLY A 85 22.07 1.56 9.44
N GLU A 86 21.52 2.01 8.31
CA GLU A 86 20.15 2.53 8.20
C GLU A 86 19.31 1.65 7.28
N ASP A 87 18.08 1.35 7.69
CA ASP A 87 17.10 0.65 6.86
C ASP A 87 16.72 1.50 5.66
N ALA A 88 16.57 0.88 4.48
CA ALA A 88 16.07 1.55 3.29
C ALA A 88 14.66 2.12 3.52
N TYR A 89 13.86 1.44 4.35
CA TYR A 89 12.51 1.84 4.75
C TYR A 89 12.38 1.81 6.29
N PRO A 90 12.71 2.91 6.97
CA PRO A 90 12.78 2.96 8.43
C PRO A 90 11.46 2.74 9.17
N THR A 91 10.30 2.97 8.55
CA THR A 91 8.99 2.76 9.20
C THR A 91 8.17 1.64 8.59
N VAL A 92 7.24 1.09 9.38
CA VAL A 92 6.31 0.05 8.91
C VAL A 92 5.46 0.53 7.73
N GLU A 93 5.01 1.78 7.75
CA GLU A 93 4.21 2.39 6.68
C GLU A 93 5.02 2.52 5.38
N GLU A 94 6.31 2.83 5.46
CA GLU A 94 7.19 2.84 4.29
C GLU A 94 7.37 1.44 3.71
N LYS A 95 7.63 0.45 4.57
CA LYS A 95 7.74 -0.95 4.17
C LYS A 95 6.45 -1.42 3.51
N ALA A 96 5.30 -1.10 4.10
CA ALA A 96 3.98 -1.45 3.56
C ALA A 96 3.72 -0.80 2.19
N ALA A 97 3.98 0.50 2.05
CA ALA A 97 3.77 1.24 0.81
C ALA A 97 4.71 0.76 -0.31
N ASN A 98 5.99 0.51 -0.01
CA ASN A 98 6.93 -0.02 -0.99
C ASN A 98 6.62 -1.48 -1.35
N LEU A 99 6.20 -2.31 -0.39
CA LEU A 99 5.77 -3.68 -0.66
C LEU A 99 4.59 -3.73 -1.65
N LEU A 100 3.56 -2.90 -1.42
CA LEU A 100 2.44 -2.76 -2.34
C LEU A 100 2.92 -2.27 -3.72
N TYR A 101 3.77 -1.23 -3.75
CA TYR A 101 4.33 -0.68 -4.99
C TYR A 101 5.10 -1.73 -5.79
N PHE A 102 6.05 -2.44 -5.18
CA PHE A 102 6.91 -3.39 -5.87
C PHE A 102 6.13 -4.58 -6.43
N ILE A 103 5.22 -5.19 -5.67
CA ILE A 103 4.43 -6.31 -6.19
C ILE A 103 3.51 -5.84 -7.33
N VAL A 104 2.96 -4.62 -7.23
CA VAL A 104 2.14 -4.05 -8.31
C VAL A 104 2.96 -3.75 -9.56
N LYS A 105 4.13 -3.11 -9.43
CA LYS A 105 4.94 -2.66 -10.58
C LYS A 105 5.79 -3.75 -11.22
N ASP A 106 6.43 -4.58 -10.41
CA ASP A 106 7.36 -5.60 -10.89
C ASP A 106 6.60 -6.81 -11.44
N HIS A 107 5.30 -6.90 -11.13
CA HIS A 107 4.40 -7.94 -11.59
C HIS A 107 5.02 -9.35 -11.46
N PRO A 108 5.43 -9.77 -10.24
CA PRO A 108 6.24 -10.98 -10.05
C PRO A 108 5.49 -12.28 -10.38
N PHE A 109 4.17 -12.23 -10.53
CA PHE A 109 3.32 -13.39 -10.82
C PHE A 109 2.74 -13.36 -12.23
N ILE A 110 2.44 -14.54 -12.77
CA ILE A 110 1.79 -14.70 -14.08
C ILE A 110 0.38 -14.10 -14.07
N ASP A 111 -0.42 -14.41 -13.05
CA ASP A 111 -1.74 -13.79 -12.80
C ASP A 111 -1.88 -13.41 -11.33
N GLY A 112 -2.74 -12.44 -11.06
CA GLY A 112 -3.18 -12.08 -9.73
C GLY A 112 -2.37 -10.98 -9.06
N CYS A 113 -1.34 -10.41 -9.72
CA CYS A 113 -0.42 -9.43 -9.10
C CYS A 113 -1.11 -8.37 -8.26
N LYS A 114 -2.13 -7.68 -8.79
CA LYS A 114 -2.88 -6.65 -8.05
C LYS A 114 -3.61 -7.20 -6.82
N ARG A 115 -4.26 -8.36 -6.96
CA ARG A 115 -5.00 -9.03 -5.87
C ARG A 115 -4.05 -9.54 -4.79
N ILE A 116 -2.92 -10.12 -5.20
CA ILE A 116 -1.88 -10.62 -4.30
C ILE A 116 -1.20 -9.46 -3.57
N ALA A 117 -0.83 -8.40 -4.27
CA ALA A 117 -0.24 -7.20 -3.68
C ALA A 117 -1.15 -6.58 -2.61
N ALA A 118 -2.43 -6.37 -2.94
CA ALA A 118 -3.41 -5.86 -2.01
C ALA A 118 -3.60 -6.79 -0.79
N SER A 119 -3.61 -8.11 -0.99
CA SER A 119 -3.77 -9.08 0.10
C SER A 119 -2.56 -9.11 1.04
N ILE A 120 -1.35 -9.13 0.49
CA ILE A 120 -0.10 -9.08 1.26
C ILE A 120 -0.01 -7.75 2.03
N PHE A 121 -0.37 -6.63 1.39
CA PHE A 121 -0.41 -5.32 2.02
C PHE A 121 -1.37 -5.27 3.21
N ILE A 122 -2.61 -5.74 3.05
CA ILE A 122 -3.59 -5.81 4.14
C ILE A 122 -3.08 -6.69 5.28
N TYR A 123 -2.53 -7.87 4.96
CA TYR A 123 -2.00 -8.79 5.95
C TYR A 123 -0.85 -8.14 6.74
N PHE A 124 0.09 -7.51 6.05
CA PHE A 124 1.23 -6.83 6.68
C PHE A 124 0.80 -5.68 7.62
N LEU A 125 -0.19 -4.89 7.22
CA LEU A 125 -0.78 -3.86 8.07
C LEU A 125 -1.49 -4.46 9.28
N ASN A 126 -2.23 -5.56 9.11
CA ASN A 126 -2.91 -6.24 10.20
C ASN A 126 -1.92 -6.74 11.25
N GLN A 127 -0.85 -7.41 10.81
CA GLN A 127 0.17 -7.96 11.72
C GLN A 127 0.92 -6.86 12.49
N ASN A 128 0.97 -5.64 11.97
CA ASN A 128 1.55 -4.48 12.64
C ASN A 128 0.50 -3.58 13.35
N ASN A 129 -0.74 -4.03 13.50
CA ASN A 129 -1.83 -3.26 14.12
C ASN A 129 -2.12 -1.90 13.46
N LEU A 130 -1.91 -1.81 12.14
CA LEU A 130 -2.13 -0.62 11.32
C LEU A 130 -3.35 -0.73 10.40
N LEU A 131 -4.04 -1.87 10.36
CA LEU A 131 -5.20 -2.04 9.48
C LEU A 131 -6.44 -1.30 10.00
N PHE A 132 -6.55 -1.14 11.33
CA PHE A 132 -7.72 -0.55 11.98
C PHE A 132 -7.33 0.57 12.96
N ARG A 133 -8.14 1.63 12.99
CA ARG A 133 -8.06 2.72 13.98
C ARG A 133 -9.43 2.93 14.58
N ASN A 134 -9.55 2.86 15.90
CA ASN A 134 -10.83 2.99 16.62
C ASN A 134 -11.94 2.04 16.12
N GLY A 135 -11.57 0.86 15.64
CA GLY A 135 -12.52 -0.13 15.11
C GLY A 135 -12.91 0.05 13.64
N GLU A 136 -12.40 1.09 12.96
CA GLU A 136 -12.64 1.35 11.55
C GLU A 136 -11.41 1.01 10.71
N LYS A 137 -11.62 0.57 9.46
CA LYS A 137 -10.53 0.31 8.51
C LYS A 137 -9.85 1.64 8.17
N ILE A 138 -8.52 1.71 8.26
CA ILE A 138 -7.76 2.88 7.81
C ILE A 138 -7.90 3.06 6.29
N ILE A 139 -7.82 1.94 5.55
CA ILE A 139 -8.02 1.90 4.11
C ILE A 139 -9.35 1.20 3.82
N SER A 140 -10.31 1.96 3.29
CA SER A 140 -11.58 1.40 2.83
C SER A 140 -11.38 0.50 1.60
N ASP A 141 -12.36 -0.35 1.30
CA ASP A 141 -12.26 -1.28 0.16
C ASP A 141 -12.15 -0.52 -1.18
N SER A 142 -12.83 0.61 -1.33
CA SER A 142 -12.71 1.48 -2.51
C SER A 142 -11.36 2.17 -2.57
N SER A 143 -10.83 2.63 -1.43
CA SER A 143 -9.48 3.21 -1.34
C SER A 143 -8.41 2.20 -1.73
N LEU A 144 -8.51 0.94 -1.28
CA LEU A 144 -7.58 -0.13 -1.62
C LEU A 144 -7.55 -0.39 -3.14
N VAL A 145 -8.73 -0.46 -3.77
CA VAL A 145 -8.83 -0.61 -5.23
C VAL A 145 -8.19 0.60 -5.92
N ALA A 146 -8.54 1.81 -5.50
CA ALA A 146 -8.04 3.05 -6.12
C ALA A 146 -6.51 3.15 -6.03
N ILE A 147 -5.90 2.93 -4.86
CA ILE A 147 -4.43 2.97 -4.73
C ILE A 147 -3.76 1.89 -5.57
N THR A 148 -4.29 0.66 -5.56
CA THR A 148 -3.67 -0.44 -6.30
C THR A 148 -3.67 -0.16 -7.81
N LEU A 149 -4.74 0.45 -8.32
CA LEU A 149 -4.81 0.89 -9.72
C LEU A 149 -3.90 2.09 -9.99
N LEU A 150 -3.89 3.09 -9.11
CA LEU A 150 -3.00 4.25 -9.21
C LEU A 150 -1.53 3.82 -9.32
N LEU A 151 -1.08 2.90 -8.46
CA LEU A 151 0.28 2.37 -8.52
C LEU A 151 0.55 1.60 -9.82
N ALA A 152 -0.43 0.86 -10.33
CA ALA A 152 -0.27 0.13 -11.58
C ALA A 152 -0.06 1.07 -12.78
N GLU A 153 -0.85 2.15 -12.83
CA GLU A 153 -0.84 3.13 -13.92
C GLU A 153 0.28 4.19 -13.78
N SER A 154 0.86 4.37 -12.59
CA SER A 154 1.92 5.35 -12.37
C SER A 154 3.19 5.00 -13.17
N LYS A 155 3.98 6.01 -13.53
CA LYS A 155 5.29 5.79 -14.13
C LYS A 155 6.33 5.37 -13.07
N PRO A 156 7.42 4.68 -13.46
CA PRO A 156 8.48 4.32 -12.52
C PRO A 156 9.12 5.53 -11.83
N GLU A 157 9.25 6.66 -12.53
CA GLU A 157 9.86 7.89 -11.97
C GLU A 157 8.99 8.51 -10.86
N GLU A 158 7.70 8.18 -10.81
CA GLU A 158 6.74 8.68 -9.81
C GLU A 158 6.75 7.84 -8.53
N LYS A 159 7.60 6.81 -8.42
CA LYS A 159 7.67 5.88 -7.26
C LYS A 159 7.60 6.60 -5.92
N GLU A 160 8.51 7.55 -5.70
CA GLU A 160 8.62 8.22 -4.40
C GLU A 160 7.36 9.04 -4.08
N MET A 161 6.75 9.66 -5.10
CA MET A 161 5.49 10.37 -4.93
C MET A 161 4.36 9.42 -4.56
N MET A 162 4.25 8.30 -5.28
CA MET A 162 3.24 7.27 -5.05
C MET A 162 3.34 6.67 -3.64
N VAL A 163 4.55 6.32 -3.20
CA VAL A 163 4.80 5.80 -1.86
C VAL A 163 4.34 6.80 -0.80
N LYS A 164 4.68 8.09 -0.95
CA LYS A 164 4.25 9.14 -0.02
C LYS A 164 2.73 9.31 0.02
N VAL A 165 2.04 9.21 -1.12
CA VAL A 165 0.56 9.25 -1.17
C VAL A 165 -0.04 8.09 -0.39
N VAL A 166 0.45 6.86 -0.61
CA VAL A 166 -0.02 5.68 0.13
C VAL A 166 0.24 5.83 1.62
N MET A 167 1.42 6.30 2.03
CA MET A 167 1.72 6.57 3.43
C MET A 167 0.80 7.62 4.04
N ASN A 168 0.43 8.67 3.30
CA ASN A 168 -0.53 9.65 3.80
C ASN A 168 -1.88 9.02 4.10
N PHE A 169 -2.38 8.12 3.24
CA PHE A 169 -3.64 7.40 3.49
C PHE A 169 -3.56 6.53 4.76
N LEU A 170 -2.41 5.94 5.07
CA LEU A 170 -2.21 5.19 6.32
C LEU A 170 -2.21 6.09 7.57
N GLY A 171 -1.91 7.38 7.40
CA GLY A 171 -1.96 8.37 8.48
C GLY A 171 -3.37 8.91 8.77
N TRP A 172 -4.40 8.51 8.01
CA TRP A 172 -5.75 9.06 8.13
C TRP A 172 -6.54 8.45 9.29
#